data_AF-A0A519ZDR3-F1
#
_entry.id   AF-A0A519ZDR3-F1
#
_cell.length_a   1.000
_cell.length_b   1.000
_cell.length_c   1.000
_cell.angle_alpha   90.00
_cell.angle_beta   90.00
_cell.angle_gamma   90.00
#
_symmetry.space_group_name_H-M   'P 1'
#
loop_
_entity.id
_entity.type
_entity.pdbx_description
1 polymer ?
#
loop_
_entity_poly.entity_id
_entity_poly.type
_entity_poly.pdbx_seq_one_letter_code
_entity_poly.pdbx_strand_id
1 'polypeptide(L)'
;MKQLLLAGCLVAGLAAPALAQPTRANAPKAVAMSAPLAALFTNYWEEQARLYPLQATAQGDNRYNDQLPNSGTRDFREQQRSLYARYQGQLARIDRRRLGAADQTSYDVFQYEMTTRLAGLKQPTWTMPFTQFSGLPIELAQLGAGTGAQPFKTVQDYDNWLTRVRQFPAWADTAVADFRQGMRTGVVLPKVLVQKMIPQLEALAVADPTQSVFYGPIKQLPASFSAADKQRLIAAYEQAIRTQLVPALGAEAAATVFVKVLVTGKAALYTRQDRDDQARYYLAMGTDSLRELRQYRVPQVVEDRTVYEEKSPFRTVLANAFRDCLAVQPLLPRLALTASA
;
A
#
# COMPACT_ATOMS: atom_id res chain seq x y z
N MET A 1 -7.45 52.17 42.99
CA MET A 1 -6.26 51.49 43.55
C MET A 1 -5.34 51.15 42.39
N LYS A 2 -4.40 52.07 42.09
CA LYS A 2 -2.93 51.91 42.23
C LYS A 2 -2.37 50.80 41.30
N GLN A 3 -1.93 51.10 40.08
CA GLN A 3 -0.64 51.68 39.66
C GLN A 3 0.62 51.04 40.30
N LEU A 4 1.65 50.94 39.44
CA LEU A 4 3.11 51.02 39.68
C LEU A 4 3.94 49.73 39.59
N LEU A 5 4.74 49.65 38.51
CA LEU A 5 6.19 49.90 38.46
C LEU A 5 7.07 48.78 37.88
N LEU A 6 7.80 49.20 36.83
CA LEU A 6 9.10 48.71 36.44
C LEU A 6 10.04 48.52 37.65
N ALA A 7 10.78 47.42 37.65
CA ALA A 7 12.12 47.38 38.21
C ALA A 7 13.03 46.71 37.17
N GLY A 8 13.88 47.52 36.56
CA GLY A 8 14.96 47.05 35.72
C GLY A 8 16.04 46.40 36.57
N CYS A 9 16.52 45.24 36.14
CA CYS A 9 17.84 44.76 36.52
C CYS A 9 18.80 45.03 35.36
N LEU A 10 19.64 46.05 35.54
CA LEU A 10 20.95 46.11 34.91
C LEU A 10 21.66 44.78 35.18
N VAL A 11 21.89 43.99 34.14
CA VAL A 11 22.95 42.97 34.17
C VAL A 11 24.15 43.61 33.50
N ALA A 12 25.12 43.96 34.34
CA ALA A 12 26.43 44.43 33.95
C ALA A 12 27.08 43.44 32.98
N GLY A 13 27.68 43.98 31.91
CA GLY A 13 28.44 43.22 30.94
C GLY A 13 29.64 42.53 31.58
N LEU A 14 29.56 41.21 31.72
CA LEU A 14 30.74 40.37 31.80
C LEU A 14 31.13 40.02 30.36
N ALA A 15 32.19 40.66 29.88
CA ALA A 15 32.88 40.24 28.68
C ALA A 15 33.40 38.81 28.89
N ALA A 16 32.63 37.83 28.42
CA ALA A 16 33.12 36.47 28.31
C ALA A 16 34.27 36.48 27.29
N PRO A 17 35.43 35.87 27.60
CA PRO A 17 36.48 35.72 26.60
C PRO A 17 35.89 34.92 25.45
N ALA A 18 36.00 35.45 24.24
CA ALA A 18 35.65 34.73 23.02
C ALA A 18 36.51 33.46 23.00
N LEU A 19 35.93 32.33 23.41
CA LEU A 19 36.49 31.01 23.13
C LEU A 19 36.55 30.92 21.61
N ALA A 20 37.75 31.10 21.07
CA ALA A 20 38.04 30.85 19.68
C ALA A 20 37.46 29.49 19.32
N GLN A 21 36.42 29.47 18.48
CA GLN A 21 35.93 28.23 17.92
C GLN A 21 37.13 27.54 17.27
N PRO A 22 37.45 26.29 17.62
CA PRO A 22 38.50 25.58 16.91
C PRO A 22 38.12 25.61 15.45
N THR A 23 38.98 26.24 14.64
CA THR A 23 38.89 26.16 13.19
C THR A 23 38.76 24.68 12.86
N ARG A 24 37.66 24.29 12.18
CA ARG A 24 37.53 22.97 11.55
C ARG A 24 38.57 22.88 10.42
N ALA A 25 39.84 22.80 10.79
CA ALA A 25 40.92 22.44 9.91
C ALA A 25 40.85 20.92 9.76
N ASN A 26 40.77 20.48 8.50
CA ASN A 26 40.77 19.09 8.06
C ASN A 26 39.50 18.30 8.36
N ALA A 27 38.40 18.65 7.67
CA ALA A 27 37.56 17.57 7.15
C ALA A 27 38.45 16.73 6.20
N PRO A 28 38.59 15.40 6.40
CA PRO A 28 39.36 14.59 5.47
C PRO A 28 38.82 14.81 4.06
N LYS A 29 39.71 15.17 3.12
CA LYS A 29 39.38 15.20 1.69
C LYS A 29 38.75 13.85 1.36
N ALA A 30 37.49 13.85 0.94
CA ALA A 30 36.83 12.63 0.50
C ALA A 30 37.71 11.99 -0.57
N VAL A 31 38.25 10.81 -0.27
CA VAL A 31 39.00 10.03 -1.25
C VAL A 31 38.00 9.71 -2.36
N ALA A 32 38.29 10.14 -3.59
CA ALA A 32 37.43 9.86 -4.72
C ALA A 32 37.30 8.35 -4.90
N MET A 33 36.06 7.85 -5.00
CA MET A 33 35.78 6.45 -5.23
C MET A 33 36.46 5.98 -6.53
N SER A 34 36.94 4.74 -6.52
CA SER A 34 37.54 4.12 -7.70
C SER A 34 36.59 4.18 -8.90
N ALA A 35 37.13 4.55 -10.07
CA ALA A 35 36.33 4.75 -11.28
C ALA A 35 35.42 3.56 -11.65
N PRO A 36 35.85 2.28 -11.51
CA PRO A 36 34.97 1.15 -11.79
C PRO A 36 33.77 1.06 -10.84
N LEU A 37 33.97 1.29 -9.54
CA LEU A 37 32.90 1.21 -8.54
C LEU A 37 31.95 2.41 -8.67
N ALA A 38 32.50 3.60 -8.94
CA ALA A 38 31.73 4.80 -9.24
C ALA A 38 30.81 4.60 -10.45
N ALA A 39 31.35 4.12 -11.57
CA ALA A 39 30.55 3.87 -12.76
C ALA A 39 29.44 2.82 -12.51
N LEU A 40 29.74 1.76 -11.75
CA LEU A 40 28.76 0.73 -11.40
C LEU A 40 27.59 1.33 -10.60
N PHE A 41 27.87 2.12 -9.56
CA PHE A 41 26.83 2.74 -8.73
C PHE A 41 26.03 3.80 -9.48
N THR A 42 26.68 4.64 -10.30
CA THR A 42 25.98 5.61 -11.16
C THR A 42 25.02 4.90 -12.11
N ASN A 43 25.47 3.83 -12.77
CA ASN A 43 24.61 3.08 -13.69
C ASN A 43 23.47 2.38 -12.94
N TYR A 44 23.77 1.78 -11.78
CA TYR A 44 22.75 1.15 -10.94
C TYR A 44 21.67 2.15 -10.53
N TRP A 45 22.07 3.34 -10.08
CA TRP A 45 21.16 4.42 -9.72
C TRP A 45 20.23 4.77 -10.90
N GLU A 46 20.77 5.01 -12.08
CA GLU A 46 20.00 5.40 -13.26
C GLU A 46 18.96 4.34 -13.66
N GLU A 47 19.32 3.06 -13.61
CA GLU A 47 18.39 1.98 -13.92
C GLU A 47 17.38 1.71 -12.79
N GLN A 48 17.83 1.81 -11.53
CA GLN A 48 16.96 1.65 -10.38
C GLN A 48 15.90 2.77 -10.33
N ALA A 49 16.28 4.02 -10.61
CA ALA A 49 15.36 5.15 -10.62
C ALA A 49 14.22 4.97 -11.63
N ARG A 50 14.51 4.38 -12.80
CA ARG A 50 13.48 3.99 -13.78
C ARG A 50 12.56 2.89 -13.27
N LEU A 51 13.12 1.89 -12.56
CA LEU A 51 12.34 0.77 -12.03
C LEU A 51 11.48 1.17 -10.82
N TYR A 52 11.94 2.14 -10.01
CA TYR A 52 11.23 2.64 -8.83
C TYR A 52 11.09 4.17 -8.85
N PRO A 53 10.23 4.70 -9.72
CA PRO A 53 10.09 6.14 -9.91
C PRO A 53 9.53 6.87 -8.68
N LEU A 54 8.77 6.19 -7.80
CA LEU A 54 8.32 6.80 -6.54
C LEU A 54 9.49 7.05 -5.58
N GLN A 55 10.45 6.12 -5.53
CA GLN A 55 11.68 6.28 -4.74
C GLN A 55 12.58 7.38 -5.33
N ALA A 56 12.61 7.51 -6.66
CA ALA A 56 13.30 8.61 -7.34
C ALA A 56 12.69 9.96 -6.93
N THR A 57 11.35 10.10 -6.97
CA THR A 57 10.63 11.29 -6.49
C THR A 57 10.97 11.61 -5.03
N ALA A 58 10.95 10.60 -4.14
CA ALA A 58 11.27 10.77 -2.73
C ALA A 58 12.71 11.29 -2.48
N GLN A 59 13.62 11.02 -3.42
CA GLN A 59 15.02 11.44 -3.38
C GLN A 59 15.26 12.75 -4.17
N GLY A 60 14.21 13.39 -4.68
CA GLY A 60 14.27 14.64 -5.42
C GLY A 60 14.58 14.51 -6.92
N ASP A 61 14.61 13.29 -7.45
CA ASP A 61 14.71 13.05 -8.89
C ASP A 61 13.32 13.06 -9.53
N ASN A 62 13.02 14.16 -10.21
CA ASN A 62 11.70 14.44 -10.78
C ASN A 62 11.50 13.89 -12.19
N ARG A 63 12.49 13.18 -12.77
CA ARG A 63 12.46 12.71 -14.17
C ARG A 63 11.34 11.71 -14.48
N TYR A 64 10.79 11.06 -13.45
CA TYR A 64 9.82 9.97 -13.57
C TYR A 64 8.52 10.23 -12.78
N ASN A 65 8.21 11.51 -12.55
CA ASN A 65 7.07 11.92 -11.71
C ASN A 65 5.69 11.59 -12.30
N ASP A 66 5.63 11.15 -13.55
CA ASP A 66 4.45 10.69 -14.27
C ASP A 66 4.28 9.15 -14.24
N GLN A 67 5.25 8.41 -13.71
CA GLN A 67 5.27 6.95 -13.76
C GLN A 67 4.81 6.31 -12.45
N LEU A 68 4.00 5.25 -12.57
CA LEU A 68 3.56 4.40 -11.46
C LEU A 68 3.61 2.92 -11.90
N PRO A 69 4.76 2.24 -11.77
CA PRO A 69 4.91 0.85 -12.18
C PRO A 69 4.04 -0.08 -11.35
N ASN A 70 3.55 -1.14 -12.01
CA ASN A 70 2.79 -2.17 -11.34
C ASN A 70 3.71 -3.24 -10.71
N SER A 71 4.11 -2.99 -9.46
CA SER A 71 5.07 -3.82 -8.73
C SER A 71 4.58 -5.22 -8.34
N GLY A 72 3.27 -5.48 -8.42
CA GLY A 72 2.69 -6.81 -8.16
C GLY A 72 2.82 -7.79 -9.34
N THR A 73 3.21 -7.31 -10.53
CA THR A 73 3.28 -8.17 -11.72
C THR A 73 4.47 -9.13 -11.69
N ARG A 74 4.33 -10.29 -12.35
CA ARG A 74 5.45 -11.22 -12.58
C ARG A 74 6.58 -10.55 -13.34
N ASP A 75 6.25 -9.75 -14.36
CA ASP A 75 7.22 -9.06 -15.19
C ASP A 75 8.05 -8.07 -14.38
N PHE A 76 7.42 -7.30 -13.48
CA PHE A 76 8.16 -6.42 -12.58
C PHE A 76 9.13 -7.20 -11.69
N ARG A 77 8.71 -8.35 -11.14
CA ARG A 77 9.60 -9.22 -10.35
C ARG A 77 10.76 -9.78 -11.16
N GLU A 78 10.56 -10.07 -12.44
CA GLU A 78 11.63 -10.52 -13.32
C GLU A 78 12.59 -9.38 -13.68
N GLN A 79 12.08 -8.17 -13.89
CA GLN A 79 12.92 -6.97 -14.05
C GLN A 79 13.78 -6.73 -12.79
N GLN A 80 13.20 -6.84 -11.60
CA GLN A 80 13.94 -6.78 -10.33
C GLN A 80 15.05 -7.84 -10.28
N ARG A 81 14.71 -9.11 -10.56
CA ARG A 81 15.67 -10.22 -10.55
C ARG A 81 16.82 -9.97 -11.53
N SER A 82 16.50 -9.60 -12.76
CA SER A 82 17.45 -9.34 -13.83
C SER A 82 18.38 -8.18 -13.47
N LEU A 83 17.83 -7.08 -12.94
CA LEU A 83 18.61 -5.94 -12.47
C LEU A 83 19.60 -6.36 -11.39
N TYR A 84 19.11 -7.00 -10.31
CA TYR A 84 19.95 -7.34 -9.16
C TYR A 84 21.01 -8.40 -9.50
N ALA A 85 20.67 -9.43 -10.26
CA ALA A 85 21.63 -10.44 -10.69
C ALA A 85 22.71 -9.85 -11.59
N ARG A 86 22.34 -8.96 -12.52
CA ARG A 86 23.29 -8.31 -13.42
C ARG A 86 24.28 -7.43 -12.64
N TYR A 87 23.81 -6.61 -11.71
CA TYR A 87 24.70 -5.76 -10.91
C TYR A 87 25.54 -6.52 -9.89
N GLN A 88 25.00 -7.60 -9.30
CA GLN A 88 25.81 -8.51 -8.48
C GLN A 88 26.95 -9.14 -9.30
N GLY A 89 26.66 -9.57 -10.53
CA GLY A 89 27.67 -10.14 -11.44
C GLY A 89 28.70 -9.11 -11.92
N GLN A 90 28.30 -7.87 -12.16
CA GLN A 90 29.23 -6.78 -12.50
C GLN A 90 30.14 -6.43 -11.31
N LEU A 91 29.58 -6.35 -10.10
CA LEU A 91 30.33 -6.07 -8.88
C LEU A 91 31.42 -7.13 -8.66
N ALA A 92 31.10 -8.41 -8.86
CA ALA A 92 32.04 -9.52 -8.69
C ALA A 92 33.26 -9.49 -9.62
N ARG A 93 33.25 -8.66 -10.68
CA ARG A 93 34.40 -8.44 -11.56
C ARG A 93 35.39 -7.41 -11.01
N ILE A 94 35.02 -6.66 -9.98
CA ILE A 94 35.88 -5.68 -9.32
C ILE A 94 36.65 -6.41 -8.20
N ASP A 95 37.99 -6.41 -8.28
CA ASP A 95 38.82 -7.00 -7.23
C ASP A 95 38.78 -6.13 -5.97
N ARG A 96 37.97 -6.54 -4.99
CA ARG A 96 37.82 -5.89 -3.69
C ARG A 96 39.17 -5.61 -3.00
N ARG A 97 40.19 -6.48 -3.16
CA ARG A 97 41.49 -6.31 -2.48
C ARG A 97 42.29 -5.13 -3.01
N ARG A 98 41.95 -4.64 -4.20
CA ARG A 98 42.58 -3.47 -4.84
C ARG A 98 41.85 -2.16 -4.54
N LEU A 99 40.74 -2.22 -3.81
CA LEU A 99 39.98 -1.04 -3.38
C LEU A 99 40.56 -0.47 -2.08
N GLY A 100 40.48 0.86 -1.94
CA GLY A 100 40.72 1.52 -0.64
C GLY A 100 39.66 1.15 0.39
N ALA A 101 39.94 1.37 1.68
CA ALA A 101 39.07 0.91 2.76
C ALA A 101 37.61 1.41 2.68
N ALA A 102 37.40 2.67 2.27
CA ALA A 102 36.05 3.21 2.08
C ALA A 102 35.29 2.51 0.94
N ASP A 103 35.95 2.29 -0.19
CA ASP A 103 35.40 1.59 -1.35
C ASP A 103 35.12 0.11 -1.06
N GLN A 104 35.94 -0.54 -0.23
CA GLN A 104 35.68 -1.90 0.24
C GLN A 104 34.38 -1.97 1.03
N THR A 105 34.13 -1.00 1.92
CA THR A 105 32.86 -0.91 2.65
C THR A 105 31.68 -0.72 1.70
N SER A 106 31.78 0.21 0.75
CA SER A 106 30.72 0.45 -0.23
C SER A 106 30.45 -0.78 -1.11
N TYR A 107 31.51 -1.49 -1.52
CA TYR A 107 31.43 -2.77 -2.21
C TYR A 107 30.67 -3.80 -1.38
N ASP A 108 31.03 -3.96 -0.10
CA ASP A 108 30.43 -4.98 0.79
C ASP A 108 28.95 -4.70 1.04
N VAL A 109 28.59 -3.43 1.28
CA VAL A 109 27.19 -3.02 1.45
C VAL A 109 26.38 -3.32 0.19
N PHE A 110 26.90 -2.98 -0.98
CA PHE A 110 26.20 -3.23 -2.24
C PHE A 110 26.08 -4.74 -2.53
N GLN A 111 27.14 -5.52 -2.25
CA GLN A 111 27.10 -6.98 -2.37
C GLN A 111 26.04 -7.59 -1.46
N TYR A 112 26.00 -7.16 -0.19
CA TYR A 112 25.00 -7.58 0.78
C TYR A 112 23.59 -7.24 0.30
N GLU A 113 23.38 -6.03 -0.20
CA GLU A 113 22.08 -5.56 -0.69
C GLU A 113 21.59 -6.40 -1.89
N MET A 114 22.43 -6.59 -2.92
CA MET A 114 22.03 -7.38 -4.10
C MET A 114 21.71 -8.83 -3.72
N THR A 115 22.52 -9.42 -2.85
CA THR A 115 22.33 -10.79 -2.35
C THR A 115 21.01 -10.90 -1.58
N THR A 116 20.75 -9.95 -0.69
CA THR A 116 19.53 -9.91 0.13
C THR A 116 18.29 -9.71 -0.73
N ARG A 117 18.33 -8.79 -1.70
CA ARG A 117 17.21 -8.55 -2.63
C ARG A 117 16.90 -9.78 -3.48
N LEU A 118 17.93 -10.45 -4.03
CA LEU A 118 17.74 -11.70 -4.78
C LEU A 118 17.19 -12.84 -3.93
N ALA A 119 17.63 -12.96 -2.67
CA ALA A 119 17.07 -13.92 -1.73
C ALA A 119 15.61 -13.60 -1.38
N GLY A 120 15.28 -12.31 -1.20
CA GLY A 120 13.93 -11.83 -0.95
C GLY A 120 12.96 -12.17 -2.07
N LEU A 121 13.38 -12.09 -3.33
CA LEU A 121 12.56 -12.47 -4.50
C LEU A 121 12.20 -13.97 -4.57
N LYS A 122 12.82 -14.82 -3.74
CA LYS A 122 12.43 -16.24 -3.60
C LYS A 122 11.27 -16.43 -2.63
N GLN A 123 11.00 -15.44 -1.79
CA GLN A 123 9.92 -15.48 -0.81
C GLN A 123 8.59 -15.08 -1.46
N PRO A 124 7.46 -15.69 -1.06
CA PRO A 124 6.14 -15.38 -1.62
C PRO A 124 5.56 -14.06 -1.08
N THR A 125 6.38 -13.11 -0.64
CA THR A 125 5.91 -11.85 -0.03
C THR A 125 5.08 -10.98 -0.96
N TRP A 126 5.24 -11.17 -2.29
CA TRP A 126 4.44 -10.50 -3.30
C TRP A 126 2.93 -10.81 -3.19
N THR A 127 2.53 -11.91 -2.55
CA THR A 127 1.11 -12.21 -2.29
C THR A 127 0.52 -11.38 -1.15
N MET A 128 1.32 -10.53 -0.51
CA MET A 128 0.91 -9.56 0.51
C MET A 128 1.39 -8.16 0.08
N PRO A 129 0.80 -7.58 -0.98
CA PRO A 129 1.30 -6.39 -1.66
C PRO A 129 1.35 -5.13 -0.79
N PHE A 130 0.56 -5.08 0.29
CA PHE A 130 0.65 -4.01 1.29
C PHE A 130 0.17 -4.47 2.68
N THR A 131 0.47 -3.65 3.69
CA THR A 131 0.13 -3.88 5.10
C THR A 131 -0.49 -2.61 5.71
N GLN A 132 -0.84 -2.64 7.00
CA GLN A 132 -1.31 -1.47 7.74
C GLN A 132 -0.25 -0.36 7.93
N PHE A 133 1.02 -0.64 7.63
CA PHE A 133 2.14 0.31 7.80
C PHE A 133 2.84 0.69 6.49
N SER A 134 2.65 -0.09 5.43
CA SER A 134 3.43 0.05 4.20
C SER A 134 2.65 -0.36 2.97
N GLY A 135 3.00 0.25 1.84
CA GLY A 135 2.49 -0.10 0.52
C GLY A 135 1.82 1.08 -0.19
N LEU A 136 1.45 0.84 -1.44
CA LEU A 136 1.12 1.93 -2.35
C LEU A 136 -0.07 2.80 -1.91
N PRO A 137 -1.16 2.30 -1.29
CA PRO A 137 -2.26 3.18 -0.87
C PRO A 137 -1.81 4.29 0.10
N ILE A 138 -0.91 3.97 1.02
CA ILE A 138 -0.36 4.92 2.00
C ILE A 138 0.60 5.90 1.31
N GLU A 139 1.52 5.36 0.50
CA GLU A 139 2.49 6.18 -0.24
C GLU A 139 1.81 7.13 -1.24
N LEU A 140 0.77 6.66 -1.92
CA LEU A 140 -0.03 7.47 -2.83
C LEU A 140 -0.73 8.60 -2.09
N ALA A 141 -1.28 8.35 -0.90
CA ALA A 141 -1.89 9.41 -0.09
C ALA A 141 -0.86 10.48 0.32
N GLN A 142 0.35 10.06 0.72
CA GLN A 142 1.44 10.96 1.10
C GLN A 142 1.93 11.82 -0.08
N LEU A 143 2.08 11.20 -1.26
CA LEU A 143 2.47 11.90 -2.48
C LEU A 143 1.35 12.83 -2.98
N GLY A 144 0.09 12.40 -2.90
CA GLY A 144 -1.07 13.12 -3.41
C GLY A 144 -1.62 14.22 -2.52
N ALA A 145 -1.13 14.35 -1.28
CA ALA A 145 -1.62 15.34 -0.32
C ALA A 145 -1.24 16.80 -0.66
N GLY A 146 -0.31 17.01 -1.60
CA GLY A 146 0.20 18.34 -1.97
C GLY A 146 1.34 18.86 -1.11
N THR A 147 1.67 18.18 -0.02
CA THR A 147 2.72 18.59 0.94
C THR A 147 3.88 17.61 1.06
N GLY A 148 3.85 16.52 0.28
CA GLY A 148 4.86 15.47 0.30
C GLY A 148 5.99 15.68 -0.70
N ALA A 149 6.67 14.59 -1.06
CA ALA A 149 7.81 14.62 -1.99
C ALA A 149 7.41 14.90 -3.46
N GLN A 150 6.18 14.58 -3.85
CA GLN A 150 5.65 14.92 -5.17
C GLN A 150 5.59 16.45 -5.30
N PRO A 151 6.24 17.05 -6.32
CA PRO A 151 6.11 18.48 -6.55
C PRO A 151 4.70 18.82 -7.05
N PHE A 152 4.25 20.05 -6.75
CA PHE A 152 3.02 20.67 -7.27
C PHE A 152 3.26 22.17 -7.53
N LYS A 153 4.36 22.50 -8.22
CA LYS A 153 4.81 23.88 -8.43
C LYS A 153 4.44 24.41 -9.82
N THR A 154 4.41 23.53 -10.81
CA THR A 154 4.15 23.84 -12.22
C THR A 154 2.93 23.09 -12.72
N VAL A 155 2.29 23.55 -13.80
CA VAL A 155 1.15 22.84 -14.40
C VAL A 155 1.51 21.38 -14.74
N GLN A 156 2.73 21.17 -15.26
CA GLN A 156 3.25 19.83 -15.56
C GLN A 156 3.31 18.92 -14.33
N ASP A 157 3.63 19.46 -13.14
CA ASP A 157 3.66 18.65 -11.92
C ASP A 157 2.27 18.09 -11.56
N TYR A 158 1.22 18.89 -11.77
CA TYR A 158 -0.16 18.45 -11.56
C TYR A 158 -0.57 17.39 -12.58
N ASP A 159 -0.16 17.55 -13.84
CA ASP A 159 -0.43 16.60 -14.92
C ASP A 159 0.35 15.28 -14.74
N ASN A 160 1.59 15.35 -14.25
CA ASN A 160 2.41 14.20 -13.86
C ASN A 160 1.71 13.39 -12.76
N TRP A 161 1.23 14.06 -11.71
CA TRP A 161 0.47 13.40 -10.65
C TRP A 161 -0.79 12.71 -11.19
N LEU A 162 -1.57 13.40 -12.03
CA LEU A 162 -2.75 12.79 -12.67
C LEU A 162 -2.39 11.55 -13.50
N THR A 163 -1.19 11.51 -14.10
CA THR A 163 -0.71 10.34 -14.83
C THR A 163 -0.47 9.15 -13.90
N ARG A 164 0.07 9.36 -12.70
CA ARG A 164 0.17 8.32 -11.66
C ARG A 164 -1.21 7.84 -11.23
N VAL A 165 -2.14 8.76 -10.99
CA VAL A 165 -3.52 8.42 -10.58
C VAL A 165 -4.20 7.54 -11.64
N ARG A 166 -4.01 7.81 -12.94
CA ARG A 166 -4.56 6.98 -14.03
C ARG A 166 -4.04 5.53 -14.03
N GLN A 167 -2.83 5.29 -13.52
CA GLN A 167 -2.20 3.97 -13.46
C GLN A 167 -2.60 3.18 -12.20
N PHE A 168 -3.10 3.86 -11.16
CA PHE A 168 -3.40 3.25 -9.86
C PHE A 168 -4.46 2.14 -9.91
N PRO A 169 -5.57 2.25 -10.68
CA PRO A 169 -6.57 1.18 -10.75
C PRO A 169 -5.99 -0.17 -11.18
N ALA A 170 -5.12 -0.20 -12.19
CA ALA A 170 -4.49 -1.43 -12.65
C ALA A 170 -3.56 -2.06 -11.59
N TRP A 171 -2.88 -1.22 -10.80
CA TRP A 171 -2.12 -1.69 -9.64
C TRP A 171 -3.05 -2.28 -8.58
N ALA A 172 -4.16 -1.62 -8.27
CA ALA A 172 -5.13 -2.08 -7.28
C ALA A 172 -5.72 -3.45 -7.65
N ASP A 173 -6.11 -3.65 -8.91
CA ASP A 173 -6.58 -4.94 -9.43
C ASP A 173 -5.53 -6.04 -9.26
N THR A 174 -4.26 -5.71 -9.51
CA THR A 174 -3.14 -6.65 -9.33
C THR A 174 -2.95 -6.99 -7.86
N ALA A 175 -3.00 -5.99 -6.97
CA ALA A 175 -2.90 -6.21 -5.54
C ALA A 175 -4.02 -7.12 -5.01
N VAL A 176 -5.25 -6.95 -5.49
CA VAL A 176 -6.38 -7.83 -5.18
C VAL A 176 -6.11 -9.27 -5.65
N ALA A 177 -5.63 -9.44 -6.88
CA ALA A 177 -5.28 -10.74 -7.42
C ALA A 177 -4.16 -11.44 -6.60
N ASP A 178 -3.15 -10.68 -6.18
CA ASP A 178 -2.02 -11.16 -5.39
C ASP A 178 -2.46 -11.60 -3.97
N PHE A 179 -3.29 -10.81 -3.29
CA PHE A 179 -3.87 -11.23 -2.01
C PHE A 179 -4.74 -12.49 -2.14
N ARG A 180 -5.55 -12.60 -3.20
CA ARG A 180 -6.32 -13.81 -3.49
C ARG A 180 -5.41 -15.02 -3.70
N GLN A 181 -4.26 -14.83 -4.36
CA GLN A 181 -3.26 -15.87 -4.46
C GLN A 181 -2.68 -16.24 -3.09
N GLY A 182 -2.37 -15.26 -2.24
CA GLY A 182 -1.93 -15.49 -0.86
C GLY A 182 -2.95 -16.30 -0.04
N MET A 183 -4.24 -15.99 -0.19
CA MET A 183 -5.33 -16.75 0.44
C MET A 183 -5.41 -18.20 -0.05
N ARG A 184 -5.12 -18.46 -1.34
CA ARG A 184 -5.08 -19.82 -1.89
C ARG A 184 -3.88 -20.59 -1.34
N THR A 185 -2.71 -19.97 -1.25
CA THR A 185 -1.45 -20.63 -0.84
C THR A 185 -1.19 -20.61 0.67
N GLY A 186 -2.00 -19.91 1.45
CA GLY A 186 -1.84 -19.79 2.91
C GLY A 186 -0.83 -18.72 3.35
N VAL A 187 -0.33 -17.90 2.42
CA VAL A 187 0.59 -16.79 2.70
C VAL A 187 -0.24 -15.51 2.84
N VAL A 188 -0.72 -15.25 4.06
CA VAL A 188 -1.64 -14.15 4.37
C VAL A 188 -1.18 -13.37 5.60
N LEU A 189 -1.65 -12.13 5.71
CA LEU A 189 -1.47 -11.31 6.91
C LEU A 189 -2.34 -11.83 8.06
N PRO A 190 -1.91 -11.65 9.32
CA PRO A 190 -2.76 -11.87 10.49
C PRO A 190 -4.05 -11.04 10.42
N LYS A 191 -5.19 -11.66 10.77
CA LYS A 191 -6.52 -11.04 10.72
C LYS A 191 -6.58 -9.66 11.41
N VAL A 192 -5.96 -9.53 12.59
CA VAL A 192 -5.94 -8.29 13.36
C VAL A 192 -5.26 -7.13 12.61
N LEU A 193 -4.32 -7.43 11.71
CA LEU A 193 -3.67 -6.42 10.87
C LEU A 193 -4.58 -6.02 9.71
N VAL A 194 -5.21 -7.00 9.06
CA VAL A 194 -6.16 -6.77 7.95
C VAL A 194 -7.35 -5.91 8.42
N GLN A 195 -7.87 -6.15 9.62
CA GLN A 195 -8.94 -5.33 10.20
C GLN A 195 -8.58 -3.85 10.36
N LYS A 196 -7.29 -3.51 10.49
CA LYS A 196 -6.84 -2.11 10.55
C LYS A 196 -6.70 -1.48 9.17
N MET A 197 -6.45 -2.29 8.13
CA MET A 197 -6.29 -1.82 6.75
C MET A 197 -7.62 -1.34 6.16
N ILE A 198 -8.75 -1.96 6.53
CA ILE A 198 -10.08 -1.61 6.01
C ILE A 198 -10.43 -0.13 6.28
N PRO A 199 -10.48 0.35 7.54
CA PRO A 199 -10.82 1.75 7.80
C PRO A 199 -9.77 2.73 7.25
N GLN A 200 -8.51 2.31 7.10
CA GLN A 200 -7.48 3.12 6.43
C GLN A 200 -7.81 3.34 4.95
N LEU A 201 -8.21 2.29 4.23
CA LEU A 201 -8.61 2.40 2.83
C LEU A 201 -9.92 3.19 2.67
N GLU A 202 -10.91 2.94 3.53
CA GLU A 202 -12.17 3.70 3.56
C GLU A 202 -11.94 5.19 3.78
N ALA A 203 -11.02 5.56 4.67
CA ALA A 203 -10.66 6.96 4.92
C ALA A 203 -9.98 7.64 3.73
N LEU A 204 -9.37 6.87 2.81
CA LEU A 204 -8.82 7.40 1.56
C LEU A 204 -9.87 7.48 0.44
N ALA A 205 -10.90 6.64 0.50
CA ALA A 205 -11.98 6.54 -0.48
C ALA A 205 -13.14 7.53 -0.20
N VAL A 206 -12.83 8.81 -0.04
CA VAL A 206 -13.81 9.86 0.26
C VAL A 206 -14.58 10.27 -1.00
N ALA A 207 -15.90 10.07 -1.00
CA ALA A 207 -16.77 10.29 -2.16
C ALA A 207 -16.84 11.76 -2.63
N ASP A 208 -16.73 12.71 -1.71
CA ASP A 208 -16.59 14.13 -2.03
C ASP A 208 -15.09 14.46 -2.27
N PRO A 209 -14.70 14.82 -3.51
CA PRO A 209 -13.33 15.19 -3.82
C PRO A 209 -12.80 16.30 -2.92
N THR A 210 -13.62 17.30 -2.58
CA THR A 210 -13.15 18.46 -1.81
C THR A 210 -12.70 18.11 -0.39
N GLN A 211 -13.19 16.98 0.13
CA GLN A 211 -12.83 16.40 1.42
C GLN A 211 -11.73 15.33 1.31
N SER A 212 -11.37 14.91 0.10
CA SER A 212 -10.33 13.92 -0.13
C SER A 212 -8.93 14.49 0.12
N VAL A 213 -8.03 13.66 0.67
CA VAL A 213 -6.60 14.01 0.81
C VAL A 213 -5.97 14.33 -0.55
N PHE A 214 -6.41 13.66 -1.60
CA PHE A 214 -5.90 13.81 -2.97
C PHE A 214 -6.30 15.14 -3.63
N TYR A 215 -7.19 15.91 -2.99
CA TYR A 215 -7.56 17.26 -3.43
C TYR A 215 -6.69 18.34 -2.76
N GLY A 216 -5.79 17.95 -1.86
CA GLY A 216 -4.82 18.85 -1.20
C GLY A 216 -4.07 19.77 -2.17
N PRO A 217 -3.51 19.28 -3.31
CA PRO A 217 -2.84 20.12 -4.29
C PRO A 217 -3.73 21.22 -4.86
N ILE A 218 -5.01 20.92 -5.11
CA ILE A 218 -5.95 21.90 -5.67
C ILE A 218 -6.23 23.04 -4.69
N LYS A 219 -6.26 22.76 -3.39
CA LYS A 219 -6.38 23.80 -2.34
C LYS A 219 -5.19 24.76 -2.31
N GLN A 220 -4.08 24.41 -2.95
CA GLN A 220 -2.81 25.16 -2.94
C GLN A 220 -2.38 25.59 -4.36
N LEU A 221 -3.32 25.70 -5.30
CA LEU A 221 -3.01 26.12 -6.67
C LEU A 221 -2.23 27.45 -6.71
N PRO A 222 -1.07 27.51 -7.38
CA PRO A 222 -0.29 28.74 -7.47
C PRO A 222 -1.08 29.89 -8.09
N ALA A 223 -0.93 31.09 -7.50
CA ALA A 223 -1.59 32.29 -8.00
C ALA A 223 -1.21 32.60 -9.46
N SER A 224 0.03 32.25 -9.84
CA SER A 224 0.62 32.45 -11.19
C SER A 224 -0.02 31.62 -12.29
N PHE A 225 -0.80 30.58 -11.99
CA PHE A 225 -1.45 29.78 -13.03
C PHE A 225 -2.57 30.57 -13.71
N SER A 226 -2.76 30.34 -15.00
CA SER A 226 -3.86 30.94 -15.77
C SER A 226 -5.23 30.49 -15.23
N ALA A 227 -6.27 31.28 -15.46
CA ALA A 227 -7.63 30.90 -15.08
C ALA A 227 -8.07 29.59 -15.77
N ALA A 228 -7.67 29.41 -17.04
CA ALA A 228 -7.95 28.21 -17.81
C ALA A 228 -7.27 26.97 -17.21
N ASP A 229 -6.00 27.08 -16.80
CA ASP A 229 -5.29 25.97 -16.16
C ASP A 229 -5.90 25.61 -14.81
N LYS A 230 -6.23 26.60 -13.98
CA LYS A 230 -6.88 26.37 -12.68
C LYS A 230 -8.18 25.61 -12.86
N GLN A 231 -9.05 26.06 -13.77
CA GLN A 231 -10.33 25.42 -14.04
C GLN A 231 -10.16 23.99 -14.57
N ARG A 232 -9.23 23.79 -15.52
CA ARG A 232 -8.91 22.46 -16.08
C ARG A 232 -8.42 21.50 -15.00
N LEU A 233 -7.46 21.93 -14.17
CA LEU A 233 -6.86 21.09 -13.13
C LEU A 233 -7.86 20.74 -12.03
N ILE A 234 -8.69 21.69 -11.58
CA ILE A 234 -9.78 21.41 -10.63
C ILE A 234 -10.67 20.29 -11.16
N ALA A 235 -11.21 20.45 -12.37
CA ALA A 235 -12.09 19.46 -12.98
C ALA A 235 -11.42 18.09 -13.16
N ALA A 236 -10.15 18.08 -13.61
CA ALA A 236 -9.40 16.84 -13.81
C ALA A 236 -9.15 16.09 -12.49
N TYR A 237 -8.84 16.79 -11.40
CA TYR A 237 -8.62 16.19 -10.08
C TYR A 237 -9.92 15.65 -9.49
N GLU A 238 -11.01 16.42 -9.56
CA GLU A 238 -12.32 15.94 -9.10
C GLU A 238 -12.73 14.67 -9.85
N GLN A 239 -12.55 14.66 -11.17
CA GLN A 239 -12.86 13.50 -11.99
C GLN A 239 -11.98 12.30 -11.62
N ALA A 240 -10.67 12.49 -11.50
CA ALA A 240 -9.73 11.42 -11.16
C ALA A 240 -10.02 10.84 -9.77
N ILE A 241 -10.34 11.69 -8.79
CA ILE A 241 -10.74 11.24 -7.45
C ILE A 241 -12.01 10.38 -7.52
N ARG A 242 -13.07 10.89 -8.17
CA ARG A 242 -14.36 10.19 -8.25
C ARG A 242 -14.29 8.87 -9.01
N THR A 243 -13.51 8.82 -10.09
CA THR A 243 -13.60 7.72 -11.06
C THR A 243 -12.42 6.75 -11.04
N GLN A 244 -11.30 7.12 -10.42
CA GLN A 244 -10.10 6.28 -10.38
C GLN A 244 -9.71 5.95 -8.94
N LEU A 245 -9.54 6.97 -8.08
CA LEU A 245 -9.06 6.73 -6.71
C LEU A 245 -10.13 6.14 -5.81
N VAL A 246 -11.32 6.75 -5.73
CA VAL A 246 -12.40 6.27 -4.85
C VAL A 246 -12.81 4.83 -5.19
N PRO A 247 -13.03 4.44 -6.45
CA PRO A 247 -13.34 3.05 -6.77
C PRO A 247 -12.19 2.08 -6.46
N ALA A 248 -10.94 2.46 -6.76
CA ALA A 248 -9.79 1.59 -6.52
C ALA A 248 -9.41 1.45 -5.04
N LEU A 249 -9.77 2.42 -4.18
CA LEU A 249 -9.53 2.40 -2.74
C LEU A 249 -10.75 1.96 -1.92
N GLY A 250 -11.94 2.04 -2.50
CA GLY A 250 -13.21 1.94 -1.79
C GLY A 250 -13.55 0.56 -1.24
N ALA A 251 -14.67 0.51 -0.53
CA ALA A 251 -15.15 -0.67 0.18
C ALA A 251 -15.28 -1.92 -0.73
N GLU A 252 -15.52 -1.75 -2.03
CA GLU A 252 -15.55 -2.88 -2.97
C GLU A 252 -14.17 -3.47 -3.20
N ALA A 253 -13.12 -2.67 -3.40
CA ALA A 253 -11.74 -3.14 -3.47
C ALA A 253 -11.31 -3.78 -2.13
N ALA A 254 -11.63 -3.16 -0.99
CA ALA A 254 -11.35 -3.71 0.34
C ALA A 254 -12.10 -5.04 0.62
N ALA A 255 -13.35 -5.17 0.16
CA ALA A 255 -14.17 -6.39 0.30
C ALA A 255 -13.81 -7.49 -0.71
N THR A 256 -13.24 -7.12 -1.87
CA THR A 256 -12.83 -8.04 -2.94
C THR A 256 -11.53 -8.76 -2.61
N VAL A 257 -10.72 -8.16 -1.73
CA VAL A 257 -9.49 -8.73 -1.20
C VAL A 257 -9.78 -9.74 -0.08
N PHE A 258 -10.83 -9.55 0.72
CA PHE A 258 -11.13 -10.40 1.87
C PHE A 258 -12.64 -10.51 2.12
N VAL A 259 -13.23 -11.67 1.79
CA VAL A 259 -14.58 -12.10 2.23
C VAL A 259 -15.68 -11.06 1.95
N LYS A 260 -16.40 -11.23 0.82
CA LYS A 260 -17.48 -10.34 0.38
C LYS A 260 -18.59 -10.27 1.44
N VAL A 261 -18.87 -9.07 1.93
CA VAL A 261 -20.00 -8.80 2.83
C VAL A 261 -21.28 -8.72 2.01
N LEU A 262 -22.22 -9.61 2.25
CA LEU A 262 -23.54 -9.61 1.60
C LEU A 262 -24.52 -8.72 2.36
N VAL A 263 -24.40 -8.65 3.69
CA VAL A 263 -25.26 -7.89 4.59
C VAL A 263 -24.49 -7.55 5.87
N THR A 264 -24.74 -6.38 6.46
CA THR A 264 -24.22 -5.99 7.77
C THR A 264 -25.33 -5.41 8.66
N GLY A 265 -25.25 -5.63 9.98
CA GLY A 265 -26.30 -5.29 10.95
C GLY A 265 -26.17 -6.11 12.25
N LYS A 266 -27.29 -6.42 12.93
CA LYS A 266 -27.28 -7.34 14.10
C LYS A 266 -26.78 -8.75 13.74
N ALA A 267 -26.87 -9.11 12.47
CA ALA A 267 -26.24 -10.26 11.84
C ALA A 267 -25.55 -9.80 10.55
N ALA A 268 -24.41 -10.41 10.24
CA ALA A 268 -23.67 -10.14 9.01
C ALA A 268 -23.47 -11.43 8.22
N LEU A 269 -23.86 -11.40 6.95
CA LEU A 269 -23.71 -12.52 6.02
C LEU A 269 -22.56 -12.21 5.09
N TYR A 270 -21.69 -13.19 4.89
CA TYR A 270 -20.48 -13.07 4.10
C TYR A 270 -20.39 -14.21 3.11
N THR A 271 -19.59 -14.01 2.06
CA THR A 271 -19.23 -15.07 1.13
C THR A 271 -17.75 -15.01 0.74
N ARG A 272 -17.15 -16.17 0.56
CA ARG A 272 -15.80 -16.36 0.08
C ARG A 272 -15.80 -17.51 -0.91
N GLN A 273 -15.15 -17.33 -2.04
CA GLN A 273 -14.86 -18.45 -2.95
C GLN A 273 -13.74 -19.31 -2.38
N ASP A 274 -13.90 -20.63 -2.42
CA ASP A 274 -12.84 -21.55 -2.04
C ASP A 274 -11.93 -21.92 -3.20
N ARG A 275 -11.12 -22.96 -3.03
CA ARG A 275 -10.12 -23.36 -4.03
C ARG A 275 -10.76 -24.02 -5.27
N ASP A 276 -12.00 -24.48 -5.16
CA ASP A 276 -12.75 -25.17 -6.21
C ASP A 276 -13.82 -24.27 -6.84
N ASP A 277 -13.70 -22.94 -6.64
CA ASP A 277 -14.64 -21.90 -7.08
C ASP A 277 -16.08 -22.10 -6.56
N GLN A 278 -16.21 -22.81 -5.43
CA GLN A 278 -17.48 -22.96 -4.73
C GLN A 278 -17.67 -21.80 -3.76
N ALA A 279 -18.86 -21.19 -3.83
CA ALA A 279 -19.22 -20.09 -2.95
C ALA A 279 -19.46 -20.62 -1.54
N ARG A 280 -18.57 -20.29 -0.61
CA ARG A 280 -18.73 -20.59 0.81
C ARG A 280 -19.37 -19.40 1.49
N TYR A 281 -20.43 -19.66 2.24
CA TYR A 281 -21.17 -18.62 2.95
C TYR A 281 -20.86 -18.67 4.43
N TYR A 282 -20.77 -17.51 5.06
CA TYR A 282 -20.44 -17.38 6.47
C TYR A 282 -21.39 -16.41 7.16
N LEU A 283 -21.72 -16.68 8.40
CA LEU A 283 -22.60 -15.86 9.23
C LEU A 283 -21.85 -15.40 10.48
N ALA A 284 -22.00 -14.12 10.83
CA ALA A 284 -21.65 -13.59 12.14
C ALA A 284 -22.91 -13.00 12.80
N MET A 285 -23.11 -13.25 14.08
CA MET A 285 -24.22 -12.70 14.87
C MET A 285 -23.62 -11.80 15.96
N GLY A 286 -23.89 -10.50 15.94
CA GLY A 286 -23.28 -9.55 16.91
C GLY A 286 -21.74 -9.62 16.93
N THR A 287 -21.14 -9.93 18.08
CA THR A 287 -19.68 -10.07 18.27
C THR A 287 -19.17 -11.50 18.12
N ASP A 288 -20.02 -12.46 17.74
CA ASP A 288 -19.62 -13.86 17.63
C ASP A 288 -18.64 -14.12 16.47
N SER A 289 -17.86 -15.19 16.62
CA SER A 289 -16.93 -15.64 15.58
C SER A 289 -17.67 -16.07 14.31
N LEU A 290 -17.10 -15.69 13.16
CA LEU A 290 -17.59 -16.05 11.83
C LEU A 290 -17.76 -17.57 11.70
N ARG A 291 -18.99 -18.04 11.50
CA ARG A 291 -19.30 -19.46 11.30
C ARG A 291 -19.61 -19.73 9.84
N GLU A 292 -18.98 -20.76 9.29
CA GLU A 292 -19.33 -21.21 7.95
C GLU A 292 -20.70 -21.91 7.96
N LEU A 293 -21.51 -21.57 6.98
CA LEU A 293 -22.79 -22.21 6.73
C LEU A 293 -22.56 -23.44 5.84
N ARG A 294 -22.72 -24.64 6.41
CA ARG A 294 -22.65 -25.91 5.68
C ARG A 294 -23.86 -26.78 5.98
N GLN A 295 -24.26 -27.62 5.03
CA GLN A 295 -25.14 -28.74 5.31
C GLN A 295 -24.29 -29.94 5.73
N TYR A 296 -24.87 -30.85 6.53
CA TYR A 296 -24.22 -32.11 6.87
C TYR A 296 -25.23 -33.24 6.87
N ARG A 297 -24.75 -34.44 6.56
CA ARG A 297 -25.54 -35.68 6.62
C ARG A 297 -25.26 -36.37 7.94
N VAL A 298 -26.32 -36.83 8.58
CA VAL A 298 -26.22 -37.64 9.79
C VAL A 298 -26.69 -39.06 9.44
N PRO A 299 -25.89 -40.11 9.71
CA PRO A 299 -26.36 -41.47 9.53
C PRO A 299 -27.48 -41.77 10.54
N GLN A 300 -28.56 -42.36 10.04
CA GLN A 300 -29.71 -42.86 10.78
C GLN A 300 -29.85 -44.34 10.43
N VAL A 301 -29.92 -45.21 11.44
CA VAL A 301 -30.12 -46.64 11.21
C VAL A 301 -31.62 -46.90 11.25
N VAL A 302 -32.18 -47.36 10.13
CA VAL A 302 -33.59 -47.74 9.99
C VAL A 302 -33.62 -49.14 9.39
N GLU A 303 -34.23 -50.09 10.11
CA GLU A 303 -34.40 -51.49 9.67
C GLU A 303 -33.08 -52.11 9.15
N ASP A 304 -32.02 -52.05 9.98
CA ASP A 304 -30.67 -52.58 9.69
C ASP A 304 -30.00 -52.04 8.42
N ARG A 305 -30.44 -50.87 7.93
CA ARG A 305 -29.79 -50.12 6.86
C ARG A 305 -29.38 -48.74 7.34
N THR A 306 -28.19 -48.30 6.95
CA THR A 306 -27.74 -46.92 7.17
C THR A 306 -28.37 -46.02 6.12
N VAL A 307 -29.28 -45.15 6.55
CA VAL A 307 -29.87 -44.09 5.74
C VAL A 307 -29.24 -42.76 6.18
N TYR A 308 -28.92 -41.87 5.24
CA TYR A 308 -28.37 -40.56 5.59
C TYR A 308 -29.49 -39.52 5.59
N GLU A 309 -29.71 -38.85 6.72
CA GLU A 309 -30.63 -37.71 6.81
C GLU A 309 -29.85 -36.41 6.62
N GLU A 310 -30.32 -35.54 5.73
CA GLU A 310 -29.72 -34.23 5.48
C GLU A 310 -30.23 -33.19 6.49
N LYS A 311 -29.34 -32.64 7.31
CA LYS A 311 -29.69 -31.55 8.25
C LYS A 311 -29.29 -30.20 7.65
N SER A 312 -30.27 -29.30 7.56
CA SER A 312 -30.10 -27.90 7.12
C SER A 312 -30.40 -26.92 8.27
N PRO A 313 -29.65 -26.95 9.39
CA PRO A 313 -30.03 -26.25 10.62
C PRO A 313 -30.06 -24.72 10.48
N PHE A 314 -29.45 -24.18 9.43
CA PHE A 314 -29.25 -22.74 9.28
C PHE A 314 -30.38 -22.02 8.53
N ARG A 315 -31.28 -22.70 7.79
CA ARG A 315 -32.31 -21.99 6.99
C ARG A 315 -33.27 -21.18 7.85
N THR A 316 -33.79 -21.78 8.92
CA THR A 316 -34.67 -21.09 9.88
C THR A 316 -33.93 -20.01 10.67
N VAL A 317 -32.65 -20.25 10.99
CA VAL A 317 -31.79 -19.28 11.69
C VAL A 317 -31.52 -18.06 10.82
N LEU A 318 -31.20 -18.25 9.54
CA LEU A 318 -30.96 -17.17 8.57
C LEU A 318 -32.22 -16.34 8.33
N ALA A 319 -33.37 -16.99 8.13
CA ALA A 319 -34.64 -16.31 7.93
C ALA A 319 -35.02 -15.43 9.13
N ASN A 320 -34.75 -15.90 10.35
CA ASN A 320 -34.98 -15.15 11.58
C ASN A 320 -33.95 -14.04 11.80
N ALA A 321 -32.66 -14.30 11.55
CA ALA A 321 -31.57 -13.35 11.74
C ALA A 321 -31.65 -12.14 10.79
N PHE A 322 -32.18 -12.34 9.59
CA PHE A 322 -32.33 -11.30 8.57
C PHE A 322 -33.80 -10.90 8.31
N ARG A 323 -34.70 -11.18 9.26
CA ARG A 323 -36.14 -10.93 9.12
C ARG A 323 -36.45 -9.48 8.72
N ASP A 324 -35.72 -8.53 9.28
CA ASP A 324 -35.91 -7.10 9.05
C ASP A 324 -35.09 -6.57 7.86
N CYS A 325 -34.30 -7.42 7.20
CA CYS A 325 -33.46 -7.07 6.06
C CYS A 325 -34.14 -7.48 4.74
N LEU A 326 -35.11 -6.69 4.29
CA LEU A 326 -35.94 -7.00 3.11
C LEU A 326 -35.12 -7.24 1.82
N ALA A 327 -33.96 -6.58 1.67
CA ALA A 327 -33.06 -6.77 0.53
C ALA A 327 -32.42 -8.18 0.47
N VAL A 328 -32.43 -8.90 1.59
CA VAL A 328 -31.68 -10.16 1.78
C VAL A 328 -32.60 -11.37 1.70
N GLN A 329 -33.88 -11.18 2.03
CA GLN A 329 -34.89 -12.23 2.02
C GLN A 329 -34.94 -13.02 0.69
N PRO A 330 -34.81 -12.41 -0.51
CA PRO A 330 -34.80 -13.16 -1.77
C PRO A 330 -33.52 -13.98 -2.02
N LEU A 331 -32.44 -13.70 -1.30
CA LEU A 331 -31.13 -14.35 -1.46
C LEU A 331 -31.02 -15.64 -0.64
N LEU A 332 -31.65 -15.68 0.55
CA LEU A 332 -31.52 -16.80 1.49
C LEU A 332 -31.92 -18.17 0.90
N PRO A 333 -33.02 -18.30 0.11
CA PRO A 333 -33.39 -19.58 -0.48
C PRO A 333 -32.45 -20.04 -1.60
N ARG A 334 -31.67 -19.12 -2.17
CA ARG A 334 -30.77 -19.36 -3.31
C ARG A 334 -29.34 -19.68 -2.87
N LEU A 335 -29.05 -19.66 -1.56
CA LEU A 335 -27.74 -20.02 -1.04
C LEU A 335 -27.49 -21.51 -1.29
N ALA A 336 -26.52 -21.79 -2.16
CA ALA A 336 -26.05 -23.14 -2.45
C ALA A 336 -25.17 -23.63 -1.29
N LEU A 337 -25.82 -24.06 -0.19
CA LEU A 337 -25.13 -24.69 0.92
C LEU A 337 -24.78 -26.12 0.51
N THR A 338 -23.50 -26.47 0.48
CA THR A 338 -23.07 -27.82 0.12
C THR A 338 -22.97 -28.71 1.36
N ALA A 339 -23.23 -30.01 1.18
CA ALA A 339 -22.91 -31.00 2.20
C ALA A 339 -21.40 -31.25 2.20
N SER A 340 -20.74 -31.08 3.35
CA SER A 340 -19.38 -31.64 3.51
C SER A 340 -19.54 -33.15 3.72
N ALA A 341 -18.82 -33.94 2.93
CA ALA A 341 -18.62 -35.36 3.19
C ALA A 341 -17.92 -35.58 4.54
#